data_AF-A0A3N0Z216-F1
#
_entry.id   AF-A0A3N0Z216-F1
#
_cell.length_a   1.000
_cell.length_b   1.000
_cell.length_c   1.000
_cell.angle_alpha   90.00
_cell.angle_beta   90.00
_cell.angle_gamma   90.00
#
_symmetry.space_group_name_H-M   'P 1'
#
loop_
_entity.id
_entity.type
_entity.pdbx_description
1 polymer ?
#
loop_
_entity_poly.entity_id
_entity_poly.type
_entity_poly.pdbx_seq_one_letter_code
_entity_poly.pdbx_strand_id
1 'polypeptide(L)'
;MGRGSPIPPMLRRKIVEQYQKGVSQRKIAKRLKLSSFTVHNIIQRFRESGTISVRKGQGRKTILDARDLRALRRHCITYRNATVMEITTWAQEYFQKTLSVNTIHRAIRRCRLKLYRSKKKPYLNMIQKRRRFLWAKAHLKWTVAKWKTVLWSDESKFEVLFGKLGRHVIRTKEDNPRCYQRSVQKPASLMVLSCMSACGMGSLHIWKGTISAERYIQMWEGRWRVIPHDVLPDWLKDNDFLLHGHRPPMPSFRACFKSIFRIHTETGNIWTHLLGCLFFLCLGIVYMFRPNMSFVAPFQEKIVIGMFFLGAILCLSFSWLFHTVYCHSEGVSRVFSKLDYSGIAFLIMGSFVPWLYYSFYCSPQPCFIYLIVVCILGIAAITVSQCDFFATPQYRGVRAGVFVGLGLSGVVPTLHFMITEGFLRATTMGQMGWLFLMAVLYITGACLYAARIPERFFPGKCDIWFHSHQLFHILVVAGAFVHFHGVSNLQEFRYTAGGGCAEEGAV
;
A
#
# COMPACT_ATOMS: atom_id res chain seq x y z
N MET A 1 4.50 46.49 -75.83
CA MET A 1 3.46 47.38 -75.25
C MET A 1 2.77 46.66 -74.11
N GLY A 2 2.99 47.10 -72.86
CA GLY A 2 2.38 46.47 -71.69
C GLY A 2 0.86 46.73 -71.64
N ARG A 3 0.06 45.66 -71.53
CA ARG A 3 -1.38 45.82 -71.25
C ARG A 3 -1.52 46.43 -69.86
N GLY A 4 -2.13 47.62 -69.77
CA GLY A 4 -2.37 48.30 -68.51
C GLY A 4 -3.17 47.46 -67.51
N SER A 5 -3.05 47.79 -66.22
CA SER A 5 -3.73 47.09 -65.13
C SER A 5 -5.24 46.98 -65.38
N PRO A 6 -5.88 45.83 -65.09
CA PRO A 6 -7.33 45.68 -65.28
C PRO A 6 -8.10 46.70 -64.43
N ILE A 7 -9.15 47.29 -64.99
CA ILE A 7 -10.07 48.20 -64.28
C ILE A 7 -10.58 47.54 -62.97
N PRO A 8 -10.75 48.30 -61.87
CA PRO A 8 -11.26 47.77 -60.61
C PRO A 8 -12.58 46.98 -60.75
N PRO A 9 -12.79 45.89 -59.98
CA PRO A 9 -13.99 45.05 -60.07
C PRO A 9 -15.31 45.82 -59.92
N MET A 10 -15.33 46.84 -59.06
CA MET A 10 -16.51 47.68 -58.83
C MET A 10 -16.94 48.45 -60.08
N LEU A 11 -16.00 48.99 -60.85
CA LEU A 11 -16.32 49.67 -62.10
C LEU A 11 -16.82 48.67 -63.15
N ARG A 12 -16.23 47.46 -63.22
CA ARG A 12 -16.73 46.41 -64.13
C ARG A 12 -18.17 46.01 -63.80
N ARG A 13 -18.52 45.91 -62.51
CA ARG A 13 -19.90 45.64 -62.07
C ARG A 13 -20.85 46.75 -62.47
N LYS A 14 -20.49 48.02 -62.22
CA LYS A 14 -21.31 49.17 -62.63
C LYS A 14 -21.52 49.25 -64.14
N ILE A 15 -20.52 48.88 -64.96
CA ILE A 15 -20.67 48.80 -66.42
C ILE A 15 -21.74 47.77 -66.79
N VAL A 16 -21.67 46.57 -66.22
CA VAL A 16 -22.61 45.49 -66.51
C VAL A 16 -24.02 45.81 -66.01
N GLU A 17 -24.16 46.37 -64.81
CA GLU A 17 -25.46 46.81 -64.27
C GLU A 17 -26.12 47.89 -65.14
N GLN A 18 -25.37 48.90 -65.58
CA GLN A 18 -25.92 49.95 -66.46
C GLN A 18 -26.27 49.39 -67.83
N TYR A 19 -25.49 48.44 -68.34
CA TYR A 19 -25.79 47.76 -69.59
C TYR A 19 -27.08 46.90 -69.48
N GLN A 20 -27.26 46.15 -68.40
CA GLN A 20 -28.47 45.38 -68.13
C GLN A 20 -29.72 46.27 -67.98
N LYS A 21 -29.54 47.51 -67.48
CA LYS A 21 -30.59 48.54 -67.42
C LYS A 21 -30.86 49.26 -68.75
N GLY A 22 -30.30 48.78 -69.87
CA GLY A 22 -30.54 49.32 -71.21
C GLY A 22 -29.78 50.62 -71.54
N VAL A 23 -28.81 51.05 -70.73
CA VAL A 23 -28.03 52.27 -71.01
C VAL A 23 -27.03 52.02 -72.14
N SER A 24 -26.95 52.94 -73.11
CA SER A 24 -26.03 52.80 -74.25
C SER A 24 -24.55 52.82 -73.82
N GLN A 25 -23.71 52.01 -74.48
CA GLN A 25 -22.29 51.85 -74.12
C GLN A 25 -21.53 53.19 -74.10
N ARG A 26 -21.85 54.10 -75.04
CA ARG A 26 -21.26 55.44 -75.12
C ARG A 26 -21.62 56.32 -73.91
N LYS A 27 -22.84 56.20 -73.39
CA LYS A 27 -23.32 56.92 -72.20
C LYS A 27 -22.70 56.34 -70.92
N ILE A 28 -22.49 55.03 -70.86
CA ILE A 28 -21.77 54.35 -69.77
C ILE A 28 -20.30 54.80 -69.74
N ALA A 29 -19.63 54.81 -70.90
CA ALA A 29 -18.24 55.27 -71.04
C ALA A 29 -18.06 56.71 -70.56
N LYS A 30 -18.95 57.63 -70.97
CA LYS A 30 -18.94 59.04 -70.55
C LYS A 30 -19.20 59.20 -69.05
N ARG A 31 -20.18 58.48 -68.47
CA ARG A 31 -20.50 58.54 -67.02
C ARG A 31 -19.38 58.03 -66.13
N LEU A 32 -18.73 56.93 -66.54
CA LEU A 32 -17.69 56.29 -65.75
C LEU A 32 -16.28 56.82 -66.07
N LYS A 33 -16.16 57.81 -66.96
CA LYS A 33 -14.89 58.37 -67.45
C LYS A 33 -13.92 57.28 -67.95
N LEU A 34 -14.45 56.32 -68.72
CA LEU A 34 -13.69 55.21 -69.29
C LEU A 34 -13.70 55.27 -70.82
N SER A 35 -12.70 54.64 -71.46
CA SER A 35 -12.70 54.53 -72.92
C SER A 35 -13.88 53.67 -73.40
N SER A 36 -14.52 54.09 -74.50
CA SER A 36 -15.61 53.32 -75.13
C SER A 36 -15.17 51.90 -75.48
N PHE A 37 -13.91 51.72 -75.87
CA PHE A 37 -13.34 50.40 -76.19
C PHE A 37 -13.25 49.50 -74.95
N THR A 38 -12.94 50.05 -73.78
CA THR A 38 -12.91 49.25 -72.54
C THR A 38 -14.30 48.86 -72.09
N VAL A 39 -15.30 49.75 -72.19
CA VAL A 39 -16.70 49.43 -71.91
C VAL A 39 -17.22 48.36 -72.86
N HIS A 40 -16.91 48.48 -74.16
CA HIS A 40 -17.24 47.50 -75.17
C HIS A 40 -16.66 46.12 -74.85
N ASN A 41 -15.34 46.01 -74.62
CA ASN A 41 -14.67 44.75 -74.30
C ASN A 41 -15.21 44.08 -73.03
N ILE A 42 -15.61 44.86 -72.02
CA ILE A 42 -16.20 44.34 -70.78
C ILE A 42 -17.61 43.79 -71.05
N ILE A 43 -18.43 44.52 -71.80
CA ILE A 43 -19.80 44.09 -72.14
C ILE A 43 -19.76 42.88 -73.06
N GLN A 44 -18.89 42.87 -74.07
CA GLN A 44 -18.69 41.73 -74.97
C GLN A 44 -18.28 40.48 -74.17
N ARG A 45 -17.31 40.60 -73.26
CA ARG A 45 -16.91 39.49 -72.39
C ARG A 45 -18.06 39.01 -71.49
N PHE A 46 -18.85 39.94 -70.98
CA PHE A 46 -20.02 39.60 -70.16
C PHE A 46 -21.06 38.83 -70.99
N ARG A 47 -21.31 39.23 -72.25
CA ARG A 47 -22.18 38.49 -73.17
C ARG A 47 -21.67 37.07 -73.44
N GLU A 48 -20.36 36.89 -73.62
CA GLU A 48 -19.76 35.57 -73.94
C GLU A 48 -19.68 34.62 -72.74
N SER A 49 -19.41 35.12 -71.53
CA SER A 49 -19.07 34.28 -70.37
C SER A 49 -20.03 34.38 -69.19
N GLY A 50 -20.96 35.34 -69.20
CA GLY A 50 -21.85 35.63 -68.06
C GLY A 50 -21.15 36.15 -66.81
N THR A 51 -19.81 36.32 -66.81
CA THR A 51 -19.03 36.69 -65.62
C THR A 51 -18.30 38.03 -65.79
N ILE A 52 -18.10 38.71 -64.67
CA ILE A 52 -17.44 40.03 -64.57
C ILE A 52 -15.95 39.86 -64.18
N SER A 53 -15.48 38.62 -64.05
CA SER A 53 -14.13 38.28 -63.63
C SER A 53 -13.12 38.46 -64.77
N VAL A 54 -11.86 38.75 -64.43
CA VAL A 54 -10.78 38.81 -65.41
C VAL A 54 -10.30 37.37 -65.66
N ARG A 55 -10.11 36.99 -66.92
CA ARG A 55 -9.43 35.72 -67.24
C ARG A 55 -8.06 35.73 -66.56
N LYS A 56 -7.76 34.67 -65.80
CA LYS A 56 -6.43 34.49 -65.22
C LYS A 56 -5.44 34.40 -66.38
N GLY A 57 -4.48 35.32 -66.43
CA GLY A 57 -3.43 35.27 -67.46
C GLY A 57 -2.72 33.91 -67.42
N GLN A 58 -2.23 33.45 -68.56
CA GLN A 58 -1.27 32.34 -68.57
C GLN A 58 -0.03 32.81 -67.80
N GLY A 59 0.08 32.36 -66.54
CA GLY A 59 1.25 32.65 -65.72
C GLY A 59 2.50 32.06 -66.34
N ARG A 60 3.66 32.42 -65.79
CA ARG A 60 4.95 31.84 -66.20
C ARG A 60 4.87 30.31 -66.18
N LYS A 61 5.21 29.66 -67.30
CA LYS A 61 5.28 28.19 -67.40
C LYS A 61 6.22 27.67 -66.30
N THR A 62 5.80 26.62 -65.59
CA THR A 62 6.60 26.03 -64.51
C THR A 62 7.79 25.27 -65.10
N ILE A 63 8.97 25.42 -64.49
CA ILE A 63 10.22 24.75 -64.93
C ILE A 63 10.09 23.21 -64.87
N LEU A 64 9.42 22.72 -63.83
CA LEU A 64 9.14 21.29 -63.65
C LEU A 64 7.71 20.97 -64.10
N ASP A 65 7.59 19.99 -64.98
CA ASP A 65 6.31 19.50 -65.50
C ASP A 65 5.69 18.42 -64.59
N ALA A 66 4.57 17.82 -65.00
CA ALA A 66 3.91 16.79 -64.23
C ALA A 66 4.72 15.47 -64.14
N ARG A 67 5.52 15.14 -65.15
CA ARG A 67 6.39 13.96 -65.17
C ARG A 67 7.55 14.13 -64.20
N ASP A 68 8.16 15.32 -64.22
CA ASP A 68 9.23 15.70 -63.31
C ASP A 68 8.78 15.63 -61.85
N LEU A 69 7.59 16.15 -61.54
CA LEU A 69 7.04 16.09 -60.18
C LEU A 69 6.78 14.65 -59.72
N ARG A 70 6.34 13.75 -60.60
CA ARG A 70 6.19 12.32 -60.26
C ARG A 70 7.55 11.68 -59.98
N ALA A 71 8.56 11.97 -60.79
CA ALA A 71 9.92 11.47 -60.56
C ALA A 71 10.51 12.01 -59.25
N LEU A 72 10.39 13.32 -59.00
CA LEU A 72 10.81 13.96 -57.76
C LEU A 72 10.12 13.34 -56.53
N ARG A 73 8.80 13.11 -56.59
CA ARG A 73 8.07 12.49 -55.48
C ARG A 73 8.59 11.07 -55.19
N ARG A 74 8.86 10.26 -56.22
CA ARG A 74 9.43 8.92 -56.04
C ARG A 74 10.79 9.00 -55.37
N HIS A 75 11.67 9.86 -55.87
CA HIS A 75 13.01 10.04 -55.30
C HIS A 75 12.95 10.46 -53.82
N CYS A 76 12.12 11.44 -53.47
CA CYS A 76 11.95 11.85 -52.06
C CYS A 76 11.38 10.75 -51.15
N ILE A 77 10.56 9.83 -51.66
CA ILE A 77 9.99 8.72 -50.86
C ILE A 77 11.02 7.63 -50.63
N THR A 78 11.86 7.35 -51.63
CA THR A 78 12.97 6.38 -51.53
C THR A 78 14.06 6.91 -50.59
N TYR A 79 14.47 8.16 -50.76
CA TYR A 79 15.57 8.79 -50.01
C TYR A 79 15.04 9.80 -48.98
N ARG A 80 14.28 9.30 -47.98
CA ARG A 80 13.59 10.16 -46.99
C ARG A 80 14.50 11.02 -46.12
N ASN A 81 15.78 10.65 -46.02
CA ASN A 81 16.76 11.33 -45.18
C ASN A 81 17.66 12.29 -45.97
N ALA A 82 17.48 12.40 -47.29
CA ALA A 82 18.28 13.27 -48.12
C ALA A 82 18.02 14.75 -47.81
N THR A 83 19.07 15.57 -47.84
CA THR A 83 18.93 17.02 -47.68
C THR A 83 18.27 17.65 -48.91
N VAL A 84 17.66 18.83 -48.75
CA VAL A 84 17.07 19.54 -49.92
C VAL A 84 18.15 19.87 -50.95
N MET A 85 19.41 20.06 -50.51
CA MET A 85 20.54 20.28 -51.41
C MET A 85 20.84 19.03 -52.24
N GLU A 86 20.97 17.85 -51.62
CA GLU A 86 21.17 16.58 -52.34
C GLU A 86 20.06 16.29 -53.35
N ILE A 87 18.81 16.52 -52.95
CA ILE A 87 17.65 16.37 -53.85
C ILE A 87 17.73 17.38 -55.00
N THR A 88 18.30 18.57 -54.77
CA THR A 88 18.48 19.59 -55.82
C THR A 88 19.56 19.17 -56.80
N THR A 89 20.72 18.71 -56.33
CA THR A 89 21.79 18.19 -57.19
C THR A 89 21.28 17.05 -58.06
N TRP A 90 20.60 16.06 -57.47
CA TRP A 90 19.99 14.96 -58.20
C TRP A 90 18.98 15.46 -59.25
N ALA A 91 18.10 16.40 -58.88
CA ALA A 91 17.09 16.91 -59.79
C ALA A 91 17.69 17.70 -60.96
N GLN A 92 18.79 18.43 -60.75
CA GLN A 92 19.49 19.15 -61.81
C GLN A 92 20.08 18.16 -62.83
N GLU A 93 20.73 17.11 -62.36
CA GLU A 93 21.33 16.07 -63.19
C GLU A 93 20.26 15.23 -63.90
N TYR A 94 19.22 14.80 -63.19
CA TYR A 94 18.19 13.91 -63.72
C TYR A 94 17.25 14.60 -64.72
N PHE A 95 16.88 15.87 -64.47
CA PHE A 95 16.02 16.64 -65.37
C PHE A 95 16.80 17.46 -66.40
N GLN A 96 18.12 17.56 -66.26
CA GLN A 96 18.99 18.42 -67.08
C GLN A 96 18.49 19.88 -67.11
N LYS A 97 18.09 20.39 -65.94
CA LYS A 97 17.50 21.73 -65.75
C LYS A 97 18.22 22.48 -64.65
N THR A 98 18.40 23.79 -64.80
CA THR A 98 18.92 24.65 -63.74
C THR A 98 17.84 24.88 -62.67
N LEU A 99 18.02 24.26 -61.50
CA LEU A 99 17.04 24.27 -60.41
C LEU A 99 17.68 24.82 -59.13
N SER A 100 17.04 25.82 -58.53
CA SER A 100 17.45 26.29 -57.21
C SER A 100 16.90 25.39 -56.10
N VAL A 101 17.56 25.40 -54.94
CA VAL A 101 17.08 24.74 -53.71
C VAL A 101 15.65 25.17 -53.36
N ASN A 102 15.32 26.45 -53.55
CA ASN A 102 13.98 26.97 -53.32
C ASN A 102 12.94 26.43 -54.31
N THR A 103 13.34 26.21 -55.58
CA THR A 103 12.48 25.58 -56.59
C THR A 103 12.10 24.16 -56.16
N ILE A 104 13.08 23.38 -55.72
CA ILE A 104 12.88 22.02 -55.21
C ILE A 104 12.05 22.04 -53.92
N HIS A 105 12.33 22.95 -53.00
CA HIS A 105 11.55 23.08 -51.77
C HIS A 105 10.06 23.36 -52.04
N ARG A 106 9.73 24.17 -53.06
CA ARG A 106 8.35 24.39 -53.52
C ARG A 106 7.80 23.16 -54.26
N ALA A 107 8.61 22.50 -55.06
CA ALA A 107 8.23 21.29 -55.80
C ALA A 107 7.88 20.12 -54.87
N ILE A 108 8.64 19.92 -53.79
CA ILE A 108 8.34 18.95 -52.72
C ILE A 108 6.95 19.21 -52.12
N ARG A 109 6.61 20.48 -51.85
CA ARG A 109 5.26 20.86 -51.37
C ARG A 109 4.18 20.58 -52.42
N ARG A 110 4.45 20.88 -53.71
CA ARG A 110 3.53 20.55 -54.83
C ARG A 110 3.34 19.04 -54.95
N CYS A 111 4.36 18.26 -54.63
CA CYS A 111 4.29 16.80 -54.50
C CYS A 111 3.57 16.33 -53.24
N ARG A 112 2.91 17.19 -52.46
CA ARG A 112 2.22 16.87 -51.19
C ARG A 112 3.14 16.23 -50.13
N LEU A 113 4.42 16.63 -50.11
CA LEU A 113 5.39 16.25 -49.09
C LEU A 113 5.74 17.46 -48.22
N LYS A 114 6.10 17.19 -46.96
CA LYS A 114 6.54 18.19 -45.98
C LYS A 114 7.81 17.70 -45.29
N LEU A 115 8.70 18.64 -44.97
CA LEU A 115 9.91 18.36 -44.21
C LEU A 115 9.57 18.38 -42.72
N TYR A 116 9.88 17.30 -42.02
CA TYR A 116 9.73 17.18 -40.57
C TYR A 116 11.06 16.82 -39.94
N ARG A 117 11.26 17.23 -38.69
CA ARG A 117 12.41 16.76 -37.91
C ARG A 117 12.21 15.27 -37.59
N SER A 118 13.24 14.46 -37.85
CA SER A 118 13.20 13.04 -37.51
C SER A 118 13.00 12.83 -36.00
N LYS A 119 12.15 11.85 -35.64
CA LYS A 119 11.90 11.48 -34.24
C LYS A 119 13.04 10.62 -33.73
N LYS A 120 13.68 11.04 -32.64
CA LYS A 120 14.68 10.22 -31.93
C LYS A 120 13.96 9.04 -31.26
N LYS A 121 14.46 7.82 -31.46
CA LYS A 121 13.96 6.59 -30.82
C LYS A 121 15.14 5.70 -30.44
N PRO A 122 15.08 4.96 -29.32
CA PRO A 122 16.07 3.94 -29.00
C PRO A 122 16.17 2.90 -30.12
N TYR A 123 17.40 2.47 -30.42
CA TYR A 123 17.62 1.35 -31.34
C TYR A 123 17.22 0.05 -30.66
N LEU A 124 16.48 -0.79 -31.38
CA LEU A 124 16.05 -2.10 -30.89
C LEU A 124 16.55 -3.18 -31.86
N ASN A 125 17.34 -4.12 -31.33
CA ASN A 125 17.75 -5.30 -32.08
C ASN A 125 16.58 -6.31 -32.22
N MET A 126 16.76 -7.35 -33.04
CA MET A 126 15.70 -8.33 -33.32
C MET A 126 15.25 -9.11 -32.07
N ILE A 127 16.19 -9.42 -31.16
CA ILE A 127 15.90 -10.12 -29.91
C ILE A 127 15.03 -9.26 -29.00
N GLN A 128 15.38 -7.98 -28.82
CA GLN A 128 14.63 -7.01 -28.02
C GLN A 128 13.22 -6.80 -28.58
N LYS A 129 13.09 -6.67 -29.91
CA LYS A 129 11.76 -6.58 -30.57
C LYS A 129 10.91 -7.80 -30.27
N ARG A 130 11.47 -9.01 -30.39
CA ARG A 130 10.77 -10.26 -30.09
C ARG A 130 10.34 -10.34 -28.62
N ARG A 131 11.23 -10.01 -27.67
CA ARG A 131 10.92 -10.00 -26.23
C ARG A 131 9.78 -9.03 -25.90
N ARG A 132 9.83 -7.81 -26.43
CA ARG A 132 8.77 -6.80 -26.23
C ARG A 132 7.44 -7.25 -26.83
N PHE A 133 7.46 -7.87 -28.01
CA PHE A 133 6.26 -8.42 -28.64
C PHE A 133 5.64 -9.55 -27.81
N LEU A 134 6.45 -10.50 -27.35
CA LEU A 134 5.97 -11.61 -26.50
C LEU A 134 5.40 -11.10 -25.17
N TRP A 135 6.08 -10.16 -24.53
CA TRP A 135 5.57 -9.53 -23.31
C TRP A 135 4.21 -8.85 -23.56
N ALA A 136 4.10 -8.02 -24.60
CA ALA A 136 2.84 -7.36 -24.95
C ALA A 136 1.73 -8.37 -25.28
N LYS A 137 2.03 -9.44 -26.02
CA LYS A 137 1.07 -10.50 -26.36
C LYS A 137 0.58 -11.25 -25.12
N ALA A 138 1.48 -11.56 -24.17
CA ALA A 138 1.14 -12.25 -22.93
C ALA A 138 0.22 -11.40 -22.01
N HIS A 139 0.38 -10.08 -22.04
CA HIS A 139 -0.37 -9.16 -21.19
C HIS A 139 -1.58 -8.52 -21.90
N LEU A 140 -1.79 -8.82 -23.19
CA LEU A 140 -2.87 -8.24 -24.01
C LEU A 140 -4.27 -8.52 -23.43
N LYS A 141 -4.47 -9.70 -22.82
CA LYS A 141 -5.74 -10.13 -22.22
C LYS A 141 -5.87 -9.80 -20.74
N TRP A 142 -4.92 -9.08 -20.15
CA TRP A 142 -5.02 -8.71 -18.73
C TRP A 142 -6.17 -7.74 -18.50
N THR A 143 -7.01 -8.06 -17.52
CA THR A 143 -8.12 -7.19 -17.09
C THR A 143 -7.60 -5.99 -16.31
N VAL A 144 -8.42 -4.94 -16.20
CA VAL A 144 -8.10 -3.76 -15.38
C VAL A 144 -7.80 -4.16 -13.93
N ALA A 145 -8.53 -5.12 -13.37
CA ALA A 145 -8.27 -5.64 -12.02
C ALA A 145 -6.85 -6.21 -11.88
N LYS A 146 -6.35 -6.93 -12.90
CA LYS A 146 -4.98 -7.46 -12.91
C LYS A 146 -3.93 -6.37 -13.08
N TRP A 147 -4.23 -5.31 -13.84
CA TRP A 147 -3.34 -4.15 -13.92
C TRP A 147 -3.29 -3.34 -12.63
N LYS A 148 -4.37 -3.32 -11.84
CA LYS A 148 -4.39 -2.66 -10.52
C LYS A 148 -3.44 -3.29 -9.50
N THR A 149 -3.05 -4.55 -9.67
CA THR A 149 -2.09 -5.22 -8.78
C THR A 149 -0.63 -4.97 -9.15
N VAL A 150 -0.35 -4.25 -10.23
CA VAL A 150 1.02 -3.98 -10.70
C VAL A 150 1.57 -2.72 -10.05
N LEU A 151 2.77 -2.84 -9.47
CA LEU A 151 3.59 -1.72 -9.02
C LEU A 151 4.67 -1.45 -10.07
N TRP A 152 4.69 -0.23 -10.61
CA TRP A 152 5.74 0.24 -11.52
C TRP A 152 6.75 1.04 -10.71
N SER A 153 8.03 0.88 -10.98
CA SER A 153 9.10 1.65 -10.35
C SER A 153 10.15 2.01 -11.39
N ASP A 154 10.73 3.19 -11.26
CA ASP A 154 11.77 3.67 -12.17
C ASP A 154 12.67 4.69 -11.48
N GLU A 155 13.87 4.85 -12.00
CA GLU A 155 14.85 5.86 -11.59
C GLU A 155 14.80 7.06 -12.53
N SER A 156 14.76 8.26 -11.96
CA SER A 156 14.83 9.51 -12.72
C SER A 156 15.94 10.41 -12.22
N LYS A 157 16.79 10.88 -13.15
CA LYS A 157 17.85 11.84 -12.88
C LYS A 157 17.34 13.25 -13.12
N PHE A 158 17.36 14.08 -12.08
CA PHE A 158 17.04 15.50 -12.13
C PHE A 158 18.34 16.31 -12.15
N GLU A 159 18.61 17.01 -13.25
CA GLU A 159 19.80 17.86 -13.38
C GLU A 159 19.50 19.28 -12.91
N VAL A 160 20.42 19.85 -12.13
CA VAL A 160 20.38 21.25 -11.74
C VAL A 160 20.85 22.07 -12.94
N LEU A 161 19.91 22.80 -13.54
CA LEU A 161 20.16 23.65 -14.71
C LEU A 161 20.66 25.03 -14.26
N PHE A 162 21.71 25.54 -14.90
CA PHE A 162 22.23 26.89 -14.70
C PHE A 162 21.87 27.79 -15.90
N GLY A 163 21.26 28.96 -15.64
CA GLY A 163 21.04 30.01 -16.63
C GLY A 163 19.72 29.96 -17.43
N LYS A 164 19.57 30.87 -18.41
CA LYS A 164 18.38 30.98 -19.27
C LYS A 164 18.43 29.94 -20.40
N LEU A 165 17.51 28.99 -20.39
CA LEU A 165 17.39 27.92 -21.39
C LEU A 165 16.61 28.40 -22.65
N GLY A 166 17.20 29.33 -23.39
CA GLY A 166 16.67 29.78 -24.69
C GLY A 166 17.41 29.14 -25.86
N ARG A 167 16.70 28.60 -26.86
CA ARG A 167 17.34 28.02 -28.07
C ARG A 167 17.84 29.05 -29.07
N HIS A 168 17.33 30.28 -28.99
CA HIS A 168 17.64 31.35 -29.92
C HIS A 168 18.04 32.59 -29.15
N VAL A 169 19.11 33.22 -29.62
CA VAL A 169 19.57 34.53 -29.17
C VAL A 169 19.35 35.51 -30.32
N ILE A 170 18.92 36.72 -30.00
CA ILE A 170 18.82 37.79 -30.99
C ILE A 170 20.19 38.47 -31.01
N ARG A 171 20.94 38.30 -32.11
CA ARG A 171 22.27 38.88 -32.30
C ARG A 171 22.52 39.28 -33.74
N THR A 172 23.45 40.21 -33.94
CA THR A 172 24.02 40.53 -35.25
C THR A 172 25.02 39.42 -35.67
N LYS A 173 25.69 39.58 -36.81
CA LYS A 173 26.60 38.56 -37.34
C LYS A 173 27.84 38.41 -36.46
N GLU A 174 28.26 39.49 -35.81
CA GLU A 174 29.37 39.55 -34.86
C GLU A 174 29.07 38.75 -33.59
N ASP A 175 30.13 38.31 -32.92
CA ASP A 175 30.00 37.56 -31.68
C ASP A 175 29.77 38.50 -30.50
N ASN A 176 28.84 38.14 -29.61
CA ASN A 176 28.50 38.94 -28.43
C ASN A 176 28.51 38.04 -27.19
N PRO A 177 29.43 38.24 -26.24
CA PRO A 177 29.50 37.43 -25.02
C PRO A 177 28.23 37.42 -24.17
N ARG A 178 27.36 38.44 -24.29
CA ARG A 178 26.04 38.46 -23.63
C ARG A 178 25.06 37.44 -24.22
N CYS A 179 25.34 36.93 -25.41
CA CYS A 179 24.56 35.89 -26.08
C CYS A 179 25.07 34.48 -25.77
N TYR A 180 26.14 34.32 -24.96
CA TYR A 180 26.64 33.00 -24.58
C TYR A 180 25.74 32.33 -23.57
N GLN A 181 25.37 31.09 -23.87
CA GLN A 181 24.76 30.20 -22.89
C GLN A 181 25.88 29.57 -22.06
N ARG A 182 25.97 29.92 -20.78
CA ARG A 182 26.90 29.29 -19.86
C ARG A 182 26.48 27.83 -19.66
N SER A 183 27.43 26.91 -19.86
CA SER A 183 27.24 25.49 -19.59
C SER A 183 28.33 25.01 -18.62
N VAL A 184 28.00 24.00 -17.81
CA VAL A 184 28.95 23.30 -16.95
C VAL A 184 29.15 21.89 -17.50
N GLN A 185 30.37 21.37 -17.47
CA GLN A 185 30.69 20.05 -18.05
C GLN A 185 29.98 18.90 -17.32
N LYS A 186 29.78 19.05 -16.00
CA LYS A 186 29.08 18.08 -15.15
C LYS A 186 28.10 18.81 -14.23
N PRO A 187 26.84 19.06 -14.65
CA PRO A 187 25.84 19.65 -13.78
C PRO A 187 25.58 18.74 -12.59
N ALA A 188 25.37 19.34 -11.40
CA ALA A 188 24.91 18.58 -10.25
C ALA A 188 23.58 17.91 -10.58
N SER A 189 23.37 16.69 -10.10
CA SER A 189 22.15 15.94 -10.37
C SER A 189 21.70 15.14 -9.17
N LEU A 190 20.39 15.06 -8.99
CA LEU A 190 19.74 14.24 -7.99
C LEU A 190 19.13 13.03 -8.68
N MET A 191 19.45 11.84 -8.18
CA MET A 191 18.78 10.62 -8.61
C MET A 191 17.58 10.40 -7.68
N VAL A 192 16.40 10.21 -8.24
CA VAL A 192 15.17 9.98 -7.50
C VAL A 192 14.58 8.67 -7.96
N LEU A 193 14.33 7.76 -7.02
CA LEU A 193 13.51 6.58 -7.26
C LEU A 193 12.10 6.85 -6.74
N SER A 194 11.09 6.45 -7.52
CA SER A 194 9.73 6.33 -7.04
C SER A 194 9.04 5.10 -7.63
N CYS A 195 7.86 4.81 -7.12
CA CYS A 195 6.97 3.81 -7.68
C CYS A 195 5.56 4.39 -7.85
N MET A 196 4.77 3.77 -8.72
CA MET A 196 3.38 4.11 -8.96
C MET A 196 2.56 2.85 -9.17
N SER A 197 1.34 2.86 -8.65
CA SER A 197 0.34 1.83 -8.91
C SER A 197 -0.98 2.49 -9.32
N ALA A 198 -2.02 1.69 -9.57
CA ALA A 198 -3.34 2.22 -9.83
C ALA A 198 -3.94 3.01 -8.64
N CYS A 199 -3.39 2.86 -7.43
CA CYS A 199 -3.79 3.60 -6.25
C CYS A 199 -3.09 4.97 -6.12
N GLY A 200 -2.11 5.26 -6.97
CA GLY A 200 -1.39 6.53 -6.98
C GLY A 200 0.14 6.39 -6.90
N MET A 201 0.78 7.48 -6.51
CA MET A 201 2.24 7.55 -6.38
C MET A 201 2.70 7.03 -5.02
N GLY A 202 3.73 6.18 -5.04
CA GLY A 202 4.48 5.78 -3.87
C GLY A 202 5.43 6.87 -3.38
N SER A 203 6.18 6.59 -2.32
CA SER A 203 7.12 7.55 -1.74
C SER A 203 8.26 7.87 -2.73
N LEU A 204 8.65 9.15 -2.80
CA LEU A 204 9.84 9.59 -3.52
C LEU A 204 11.07 9.39 -2.63
N HIS A 205 12.06 8.66 -3.14
CA HIS A 205 13.31 8.41 -2.45
C HIS A 205 14.46 9.10 -3.18
N ILE A 206 15.05 10.11 -2.54
CA ILE A 206 16.23 10.81 -3.06
C ILE A 206 17.45 9.94 -2.78
N TRP A 207 18.14 9.55 -3.84
CA TRP A 207 19.32 8.73 -3.78
C TRP A 207 20.59 9.58 -3.83
N LYS A 208 21.46 9.40 -2.83
CA LYS A 208 22.78 10.04 -2.79
C LYS A 208 23.85 9.03 -3.19
N GLY A 209 24.50 9.26 -4.34
CA GLY A 209 25.57 8.42 -4.89
C GLY A 209 25.10 7.44 -5.96
N THR A 210 25.87 6.37 -6.18
CA THR A 210 25.56 5.32 -7.18
C THR A 210 24.55 4.31 -6.62
N ILE A 211 23.64 3.82 -7.47
CA ILE A 211 22.71 2.74 -7.09
C ILE A 211 23.44 1.40 -7.21
N SER A 212 23.67 0.73 -6.08
CA SER A 212 24.12 -0.67 -6.04
C SER A 212 22.93 -1.60 -5.86
N ALA A 213 23.06 -2.86 -6.31
CA ALA A 213 22.03 -3.88 -6.16
C ALA A 213 21.65 -4.09 -4.68
N GLU A 214 22.63 -4.15 -3.79
CA GLU A 214 22.42 -4.32 -2.33
C GLU A 214 21.59 -3.20 -1.73
N ARG A 215 21.95 -1.94 -2.00
CA ARG A 215 21.20 -0.79 -1.49
C ARG A 215 19.79 -0.73 -2.08
N TYR A 216 19.64 -1.15 -3.35
CA TYR A 216 18.33 -1.23 -3.99
C TYR A 216 17.44 -2.25 -3.26
N ILE A 217 17.97 -3.43 -2.93
CA ILE A 217 17.26 -4.44 -2.14
C ILE A 217 16.93 -3.91 -0.74
N GLN A 218 17.91 -3.35 -0.02
CA GLN A 218 17.71 -2.77 1.31
C GLN A 218 16.65 -1.67 1.33
N MET A 219 16.46 -0.95 0.22
CA MET A 219 15.44 0.07 0.13
C MET A 219 14.03 -0.51 0.23
N TRP A 220 13.82 -1.68 -0.39
CA TRP A 220 12.55 -2.39 -0.39
C TRP A 220 12.38 -3.29 0.84
N GLU A 221 13.48 -3.76 1.44
CA GLU A 221 13.45 -4.59 2.63
C GLU A 221 13.04 -3.80 3.89
N GLY A 222 11.92 -4.19 4.50
CA GLY A 222 11.58 -3.81 5.87
C GLY A 222 11.06 -2.38 6.07
N ARG A 223 10.77 -1.64 4.99
CA ARG A 223 10.10 -0.34 5.07
C ARG A 223 8.60 -0.49 4.91
N TRP A 224 7.88 -0.35 6.02
CA TRP A 224 6.42 -0.36 6.06
C TRP A 224 5.90 0.87 6.82
N ARG A 225 4.71 1.33 6.46
CA ARG A 225 3.97 2.36 7.19
C ARG A 225 2.72 1.75 7.79
N VAL A 226 2.28 2.31 8.91
CA VAL A 226 0.97 1.96 9.46
C VAL A 226 -0.12 2.33 8.46
N ILE A 227 -1.16 1.52 8.39
CA ILE A 227 -2.29 1.69 7.48
C ILE A 227 -3.61 1.88 8.26
N PRO A 228 -4.61 2.54 7.67
CA PRO A 228 -5.93 2.64 8.27
C PRO A 228 -6.70 1.30 8.18
N HIS A 229 -7.74 1.14 8.99
CA HIS A 229 -8.49 -0.11 9.13
C HIS A 229 -9.27 -0.50 7.86
N ASP A 230 -9.76 0.48 7.09
CA ASP A 230 -10.58 0.26 5.88
C ASP A 230 -9.86 -0.52 4.79
N VAL A 231 -8.53 -0.39 4.69
CA VAL A 231 -7.69 -1.07 3.70
C VAL A 231 -7.11 -2.40 4.19
N LEU A 232 -7.43 -2.84 5.41
CA LEU A 232 -6.97 -4.13 5.92
C LEU A 232 -7.59 -5.30 5.14
N PRO A 233 -6.87 -6.42 4.99
CA PRO A 233 -7.49 -7.68 4.58
C PRO A 233 -8.41 -8.21 5.70
N ASP A 234 -9.44 -8.97 5.34
CA ASP A 234 -10.51 -9.32 6.28
C ASP A 234 -10.04 -10.12 7.51
N TRP A 235 -9.03 -10.97 7.35
CA TRP A 235 -8.44 -11.73 8.46
C TRP A 235 -7.67 -10.86 9.48
N LEU A 236 -7.35 -9.61 9.15
CA LEU A 236 -6.78 -8.62 10.08
C LEU A 236 -7.82 -7.66 10.69
N LYS A 237 -9.08 -7.72 10.24
CA LYS A 237 -10.16 -6.84 10.73
C LYS A 237 -10.83 -7.42 11.97
N ASP A 238 -10.11 -7.47 13.09
CA ASP A 238 -10.67 -7.97 14.35
C ASP A 238 -11.54 -6.92 15.07
N ASN A 239 -11.09 -5.67 15.15
CA ASN A 239 -11.77 -4.60 15.88
C ASN A 239 -11.85 -3.31 15.05
N ASP A 240 -13.08 -2.97 14.62
CA ASP A 240 -13.42 -1.83 13.79
C ASP A 240 -13.39 -0.47 14.53
N PHE A 241 -13.24 -0.46 15.86
CA PHE A 241 -13.06 0.77 16.63
C PHE A 241 -11.62 1.31 16.62
N LEU A 242 -10.64 0.46 16.24
CA LEU A 242 -9.25 0.85 16.05
C LEU A 242 -9.08 1.33 14.62
N LEU A 243 -9.00 2.64 14.40
CA LEU A 243 -9.19 3.23 13.06
C LEU A 243 -7.87 3.33 12.28
N HIS A 244 -6.76 3.57 12.97
CA HIS A 244 -5.45 3.73 12.36
C HIS A 244 -4.36 3.00 13.17
N GLY A 245 -3.13 2.97 12.64
CA GLY A 245 -1.98 2.43 13.38
C GLY A 245 -1.72 0.94 13.14
N HIS A 246 -2.45 0.33 12.20
CA HIS A 246 -2.35 -1.11 11.91
C HIS A 246 -1.09 -1.44 11.10
N ARG A 247 -0.54 -2.62 11.33
CA ARG A 247 0.52 -3.17 10.48
C ARG A 247 -0.07 -3.69 9.17
N PRO A 248 0.55 -3.41 8.01
CA PRO A 248 0.15 -4.06 6.77
C PRO A 248 0.49 -5.55 6.81
N PRO A 249 -0.12 -6.38 5.94
CA PRO A 249 0.29 -7.77 5.78
C PRO A 249 1.76 -7.83 5.32
N MET A 250 2.60 -8.48 6.11
CA MET A 250 4.05 -8.58 5.93
C MET A 250 4.47 -10.05 6.02
N PRO A 251 4.54 -10.79 4.88
CA PRO A 251 4.87 -12.22 4.84
C PRO A 251 6.38 -12.45 5.06
N SER A 252 6.90 -11.94 6.17
CA SER A 252 8.28 -12.07 6.61
C SER A 252 8.32 -12.06 8.14
N PHE A 253 8.67 -13.19 8.75
CA PHE A 253 8.89 -13.27 10.19
C PHE A 253 9.90 -12.23 10.66
N ARG A 254 10.99 -12.01 9.91
CA ARG A 254 11.98 -10.98 10.24
C ARG A 254 11.36 -9.58 10.37
N ALA A 255 10.45 -9.21 9.46
CA ALA A 255 9.73 -7.94 9.55
C ALA A 255 8.76 -7.90 10.75
N CYS A 256 8.06 -9.01 11.03
CA CYS A 256 7.16 -9.15 12.17
C CYS A 256 7.91 -8.99 13.51
N PHE A 257 9.02 -9.72 13.73
CA PHE A 257 9.82 -9.59 14.95
C PHE A 257 10.50 -8.22 15.06
N LYS A 258 10.95 -7.61 13.95
CA LYS A 258 11.47 -6.24 13.97
C LYS A 258 10.39 -5.21 14.33
N SER A 259 9.11 -5.52 14.10
CA SER A 259 8.01 -4.62 14.45
C SER A 259 7.79 -4.48 15.96
N ILE A 260 8.29 -5.41 16.80
CA ILE A 260 8.24 -5.30 18.28
C ILE A 260 8.78 -3.94 18.76
N PHE A 261 9.80 -3.41 18.08
CA PHE A 261 10.43 -2.12 18.38
C PHE A 261 9.83 -0.93 17.62
N ARG A 262 8.61 -1.08 17.09
CA ARG A 262 7.86 -0.04 16.40
C ARG A 262 6.51 0.21 17.08
N ILE A 263 5.98 1.40 16.86
CA ILE A 263 4.67 1.82 17.38
C ILE A 263 3.59 1.47 16.36
N HIS A 264 2.63 0.65 16.78
CA HIS A 264 1.44 0.19 16.06
C HIS A 264 0.41 -0.37 17.05
N THR A 265 -0.79 -0.72 16.58
CA THR A 265 -1.89 -1.23 17.41
C THR A 265 -1.52 -2.42 18.31
N GLU A 266 -0.64 -3.29 17.82
CA GLU A 266 -0.20 -4.49 18.56
C GLU A 266 0.99 -4.27 19.52
N THR A 267 1.58 -3.07 19.60
CA THR A 267 2.79 -2.83 20.41
C THR A 267 2.53 -3.14 21.88
N GLY A 268 1.44 -2.62 22.44
CA GLY A 268 1.05 -2.87 23.82
C GLY A 268 0.75 -4.34 24.11
N ASN A 269 0.03 -5.01 23.20
CA ASN A 269 -0.35 -6.42 23.33
C ASN A 269 0.89 -7.34 23.39
N ILE A 270 1.90 -7.06 22.54
CA ILE A 270 3.17 -7.80 22.54
C ILE A 270 3.94 -7.57 23.85
N TRP A 271 4.20 -6.31 24.20
CA TRP A 271 5.10 -5.99 25.32
C TRP A 271 4.55 -6.41 26.68
N THR A 272 3.24 -6.32 26.90
CA THR A 272 2.60 -6.73 28.15
C THR A 272 2.81 -8.22 28.44
N HIS A 273 2.55 -9.09 27.46
CA HIS A 273 2.74 -10.54 27.63
C HIS A 273 4.19 -11.00 27.46
N LEU A 274 5.02 -10.29 26.68
CA LEU A 274 6.46 -10.58 26.60
C LEU A 274 7.14 -10.32 27.95
N LEU A 275 6.90 -9.16 28.56
CA LEU A 275 7.43 -8.84 29.89
C LEU A 275 6.85 -9.74 30.97
N GLY A 276 5.54 -10.02 30.91
CA GLY A 276 4.90 -10.99 31.80
C GLY A 276 5.53 -12.37 31.69
N CYS A 277 5.79 -12.86 30.46
CA CYS A 277 6.44 -14.16 30.23
C CYS A 277 7.83 -14.22 30.87
N LEU A 278 8.66 -13.19 30.67
CA LEU A 278 9.99 -13.12 31.28
C LEU A 278 9.89 -13.05 32.82
N PHE A 279 8.94 -12.28 33.34
CA PHE A 279 8.68 -12.19 34.78
C PHE A 279 8.32 -13.56 35.38
N PHE A 280 7.35 -14.28 34.83
CA PHE A 280 6.94 -15.60 35.33
C PHE A 280 8.02 -16.67 35.11
N LEU A 281 8.83 -16.57 34.06
CA LEU A 281 9.98 -17.44 33.85
C LEU A 281 11.03 -17.24 34.95
N CYS A 282 11.44 -16.00 35.21
CA CYS A 282 12.39 -15.68 36.27
C CYS A 282 11.84 -16.06 37.65
N LEU A 283 10.58 -15.70 37.94
CA LEU A 283 9.91 -16.03 39.19
C LEU A 283 9.81 -17.55 39.41
N GLY A 284 9.46 -18.30 38.37
CA GLY A 284 9.40 -19.76 38.40
C GLY A 284 10.77 -20.39 38.67
N ILE A 285 11.82 -19.91 38.00
CA ILE A 285 13.20 -20.36 38.25
C ILE A 285 13.59 -20.10 39.71
N VAL A 286 13.39 -18.87 40.20
CA VAL A 286 13.67 -18.51 41.59
C VAL A 286 12.89 -19.39 42.57
N TYR A 287 11.62 -19.69 42.26
CA TYR A 287 10.80 -20.60 43.06
C TYR A 287 11.39 -22.01 43.14
N MET A 288 11.82 -22.57 42.00
CA MET A 288 12.40 -23.92 41.94
C MET A 288 13.70 -24.03 42.74
N PHE A 289 14.46 -22.93 42.83
CA PHE A 289 15.69 -22.84 43.61
C PHE A 289 15.49 -22.49 45.10
N ARG A 290 14.25 -22.28 45.58
CA ARG A 290 14.02 -22.08 47.02
C ARG A 290 14.48 -23.30 47.84
N PRO A 291 15.08 -23.09 49.02
CA PRO A 291 15.59 -24.18 49.86
C PRO A 291 14.51 -25.19 50.23
N ASN A 292 14.81 -26.48 50.07
CA ASN A 292 13.86 -27.57 50.33
C ASN A 292 13.34 -27.57 51.78
N MET A 293 14.11 -27.05 52.75
CA MET A 293 13.69 -26.91 54.14
C MET A 293 12.47 -25.99 54.36
N SER A 294 12.07 -25.21 53.36
CA SER A 294 10.92 -24.28 53.41
C SER A 294 9.60 -24.93 52.96
N PHE A 295 9.61 -26.23 52.68
CA PHE A 295 8.49 -26.99 52.14
C PHE A 295 8.26 -28.24 53.00
N VAL A 296 7.02 -28.72 53.08
CA VAL A 296 6.67 -29.97 53.78
C VAL A 296 7.04 -31.17 52.91
N ALA A 297 6.69 -31.11 51.62
CA ALA A 297 6.97 -32.12 50.61
C ALA A 297 7.62 -31.47 49.37
N PRO A 298 8.94 -31.14 49.42
CA PRO A 298 9.59 -30.26 48.45
C PRO A 298 9.45 -30.72 46.99
N PHE A 299 9.51 -32.02 46.73
CA PHE A 299 9.38 -32.56 45.37
C PHE A 299 7.96 -32.38 44.81
N GLN A 300 6.95 -32.77 45.57
CA GLN A 300 5.55 -32.67 45.15
C GLN A 300 5.09 -31.20 45.05
N GLU A 301 5.40 -30.38 46.06
CA GLU A 301 5.04 -28.97 46.10
C GLU A 301 5.65 -28.18 44.94
N LYS A 302 6.91 -28.47 44.58
CA LYS A 302 7.56 -27.86 43.41
C LYS A 302 6.93 -28.33 42.09
N ILE A 303 6.50 -29.58 41.97
CA ILE A 303 5.79 -30.05 40.77
C ILE A 303 4.45 -29.34 40.61
N VAL A 304 3.62 -29.29 41.65
CA VAL A 304 2.27 -28.70 41.54
C VAL A 304 2.31 -27.21 41.22
N ILE A 305 3.25 -26.47 41.83
CA ILE A 305 3.45 -25.05 41.52
C ILE A 305 4.15 -24.88 40.16
N GLY A 306 5.02 -25.82 39.78
CA GLY A 306 5.63 -25.88 38.46
C GLY A 306 4.60 -26.01 37.33
N MET A 307 3.50 -26.74 37.54
CA MET A 307 2.41 -26.84 36.57
C MET A 307 1.70 -25.50 36.34
N PHE A 308 1.53 -24.69 37.39
CA PHE A 308 1.03 -23.31 37.24
C PHE A 308 2.01 -22.46 36.43
N PHE A 309 3.31 -22.47 36.77
CA PHE A 309 4.31 -21.72 36.02
C PHE A 309 4.39 -22.15 34.55
N LEU A 310 4.32 -23.46 34.27
CA LEU A 310 4.29 -23.99 32.91
C LEU A 310 3.06 -23.45 32.14
N GLY A 311 1.87 -23.50 32.74
CA GLY A 311 0.65 -22.96 32.14
C GLY A 311 0.76 -21.46 31.87
N ALA A 312 1.26 -20.67 32.84
CA ALA A 312 1.45 -19.23 32.70
C ALA A 312 2.47 -18.87 31.60
N ILE A 313 3.63 -19.53 31.58
CA ILE A 313 4.68 -19.28 30.59
C ILE A 313 4.19 -19.65 29.19
N LEU A 314 3.51 -20.79 29.01
CA LEU A 314 2.95 -21.20 27.72
C LEU A 314 1.88 -20.20 27.24
N CYS A 315 0.96 -19.81 28.11
CA CYS A 315 -0.10 -18.84 27.79
C CYS A 315 0.49 -17.51 27.29
N LEU A 316 1.39 -16.92 28.08
CA LEU A 316 1.99 -15.63 27.76
C LEU A 316 2.88 -15.74 26.52
N SER A 317 3.61 -16.85 26.36
CA SER A 317 4.46 -17.12 25.18
C SER A 317 3.67 -17.20 23.90
N PHE A 318 2.61 -18.01 23.87
CA PHE A 318 1.76 -18.15 22.69
C PHE A 318 1.11 -16.82 22.33
N SER A 319 0.72 -16.05 23.33
CA SER A 319 0.09 -14.75 23.12
C SER A 319 1.03 -13.70 22.52
N TRP A 320 2.19 -13.43 23.13
CA TRP A 320 3.09 -12.41 22.56
C TRP A 320 3.65 -12.83 21.19
N LEU A 321 3.85 -14.13 20.96
CA LEU A 321 4.23 -14.67 19.65
C LEU A 321 3.12 -14.44 18.62
N PHE A 322 1.87 -14.78 18.94
CA PHE A 322 0.71 -14.53 18.08
C PHE A 322 0.63 -13.06 17.69
N HIS A 323 0.60 -12.15 18.67
CA HIS A 323 0.53 -10.72 18.40
C HIS A 323 1.75 -10.22 17.61
N THR A 324 2.92 -10.81 17.76
CA THR A 324 4.09 -10.48 16.94
C THR A 324 3.90 -10.87 15.48
N VAL A 325 3.48 -12.12 15.21
CA VAL A 325 3.34 -12.67 13.85
C VAL A 325 1.95 -12.49 13.24
N TYR A 326 1.03 -11.80 13.95
CA TYR A 326 -0.35 -11.58 13.53
C TYR A 326 -0.40 -11.06 12.10
N CYS A 327 0.36 -10.02 11.75
CA CYS A 327 0.35 -9.44 10.41
C CYS A 327 1.07 -10.26 9.32
N HIS A 328 1.50 -11.51 9.56
CA HIS A 328 2.32 -12.24 8.59
C HIS A 328 1.55 -12.66 7.33
N SER A 329 0.63 -13.61 7.50
CA SER A 329 -0.25 -14.16 6.47
C SER A 329 -1.44 -14.83 7.16
N GLU A 330 -2.54 -15.02 6.43
CA GLU A 330 -3.76 -15.60 6.99
C GLU A 330 -3.51 -16.97 7.65
N GLY A 331 -2.74 -17.85 7.01
CA GLY A 331 -2.41 -19.17 7.56
C GLY A 331 -1.59 -19.10 8.86
N VAL A 332 -0.58 -18.22 8.92
CA VAL A 332 0.23 -18.03 10.13
C VAL A 332 -0.62 -17.43 11.25
N SER A 333 -1.41 -16.40 10.95
CA SER A 333 -2.34 -15.78 11.89
C SER A 333 -3.31 -16.81 12.48
N ARG A 334 -3.87 -17.69 11.66
CA ARG A 334 -4.83 -18.72 12.08
C ARG A 334 -4.20 -19.78 12.97
N VAL A 335 -2.97 -20.21 12.68
CA VAL A 335 -2.26 -21.18 13.53
C VAL A 335 -1.95 -20.56 14.89
N PHE A 336 -1.39 -19.35 14.91
CA PHE A 336 -1.00 -18.72 16.17
C PHE A 336 -2.21 -18.23 16.99
N SER A 337 -3.34 -17.88 16.38
CA SER A 337 -4.56 -17.58 17.13
C SER A 337 -5.09 -18.81 17.89
N LYS A 338 -4.98 -20.01 17.29
CA LYS A 338 -5.36 -21.27 17.95
C LYS A 338 -4.45 -21.57 19.14
N LEU A 339 -3.15 -21.27 19.02
CA LEU A 339 -2.20 -21.42 20.11
C LEU A 339 -2.48 -20.42 21.23
N ASP A 340 -2.77 -19.16 20.91
CA ASP A 340 -3.12 -18.11 21.88
C ASP A 340 -4.34 -18.51 22.72
N TYR A 341 -5.43 -18.94 22.07
CA TYR A 341 -6.63 -19.43 22.76
C TYR A 341 -6.37 -20.68 23.60
N SER A 342 -5.56 -21.63 23.09
CA SER A 342 -5.15 -22.81 23.87
C SER A 342 -4.33 -22.42 25.10
N GLY A 343 -3.52 -21.36 24.99
CA GLY A 343 -2.73 -20.79 26.07
C GLY A 343 -3.57 -20.43 27.28
N ILE A 344 -4.72 -19.77 27.07
CA ILE A 344 -5.65 -19.38 28.14
C ILE A 344 -6.12 -20.63 28.92
N ALA A 345 -6.48 -21.71 28.22
CA ALA A 345 -6.88 -22.97 28.87
C ALA A 345 -5.73 -23.60 29.67
N PHE A 346 -4.49 -23.60 29.16
CA PHE A 346 -3.33 -24.11 29.89
C PHE A 346 -3.06 -23.31 31.18
N LEU A 347 -3.19 -21.99 31.16
CA LEU A 347 -3.05 -21.16 32.36
C LEU A 347 -4.14 -21.49 33.38
N ILE A 348 -5.41 -21.59 32.96
CA ILE A 348 -6.52 -21.89 33.88
C ILE A 348 -6.33 -23.29 34.49
N MET A 349 -6.08 -24.32 33.67
CA MET A 349 -5.81 -25.68 34.16
C MET A 349 -4.62 -25.70 35.12
N GLY A 350 -3.51 -25.06 34.76
CA GLY A 350 -2.30 -24.99 35.58
C GLY A 350 -2.54 -24.30 36.92
N SER A 351 -3.39 -23.26 36.95
CA SER A 351 -3.75 -22.54 38.18
C SER A 351 -4.57 -23.38 39.17
N PHE A 352 -5.37 -24.33 38.68
CA PHE A 352 -6.16 -25.21 39.56
C PHE A 352 -5.28 -26.23 40.28
N VAL A 353 -4.14 -26.63 39.69
CA VAL A 353 -3.29 -27.71 40.26
C VAL A 353 -2.76 -27.39 41.67
N PRO A 354 -1.98 -26.31 41.90
CA PRO A 354 -1.49 -26.01 43.25
C PRO A 354 -2.63 -25.62 44.19
N TRP A 355 -3.64 -24.90 43.68
CA TRP A 355 -4.77 -24.46 44.48
C TRP A 355 -5.58 -25.63 45.06
N LEU A 356 -5.95 -26.61 44.23
CA LEU A 356 -6.68 -27.80 44.69
C LEU A 356 -5.81 -28.69 45.59
N TYR A 357 -4.52 -28.81 45.28
CA TYR A 357 -3.58 -29.57 46.11
C TYR A 357 -3.54 -29.07 47.55
N TYR A 358 -3.42 -27.76 47.78
CA TYR A 358 -3.40 -27.22 49.15
C TYR A 358 -4.77 -27.17 49.80
N SER A 359 -5.84 -26.88 49.04
CA SER A 359 -7.20 -26.80 49.59
C SER A 359 -7.69 -28.17 50.05
N PHE A 360 -7.48 -29.21 49.24
CA PHE A 360 -7.91 -30.57 49.55
C PHE A 360 -6.75 -31.46 50.01
N TYR A 361 -5.75 -30.87 50.66
CA TYR A 361 -4.53 -31.56 51.08
C TYR A 361 -4.82 -32.82 51.91
N CYS A 362 -5.80 -32.74 52.81
CA CYS A 362 -6.24 -33.85 53.68
C CYS A 362 -7.40 -34.68 53.10
N SER A 363 -7.90 -34.33 51.91
CA SER A 363 -9.01 -35.02 51.25
C SER A 363 -8.64 -35.35 49.79
N PRO A 364 -7.89 -36.44 49.54
CA PRO A 364 -7.35 -36.72 48.21
C PRO A 364 -8.42 -36.99 47.14
N GLN A 365 -9.53 -37.65 47.51
CA GLN A 365 -10.59 -38.03 46.57
C GLN A 365 -11.23 -36.82 45.87
N PRO A 366 -11.74 -35.78 46.57
CA PRO A 366 -12.27 -34.59 45.90
C PRO A 366 -11.18 -33.84 45.11
N CYS A 367 -9.93 -33.80 45.59
CA CYS A 367 -8.81 -33.22 44.85
C CYS A 367 -8.66 -33.84 43.45
N PHE A 368 -8.58 -35.18 43.37
CA PHE A 368 -8.45 -35.89 42.10
C PHE A 368 -9.65 -35.71 41.18
N ILE A 369 -10.88 -35.75 41.72
CA ILE A 369 -12.10 -35.55 40.92
C ILE A 369 -12.08 -34.15 40.27
N TYR A 370 -11.79 -33.10 41.02
CA TYR A 370 -11.77 -31.75 40.49
C TYR A 370 -10.62 -31.51 39.51
N LEU A 371 -9.47 -32.15 39.71
CA LEU A 371 -8.37 -32.14 38.73
C LEU A 371 -8.76 -32.82 37.41
N ILE A 372 -9.46 -33.95 37.46
CA ILE A 372 -9.97 -34.62 36.25
C ILE A 372 -10.99 -33.74 35.53
N VAL A 373 -11.93 -33.15 36.27
CA VAL A 373 -12.98 -32.29 35.71
C VAL A 373 -12.37 -31.07 35.01
N VAL A 374 -11.44 -30.35 35.66
CA VAL A 374 -10.82 -29.17 35.03
C VAL A 374 -9.98 -29.55 33.80
N CYS A 375 -9.33 -30.72 33.81
CA CYS A 375 -8.64 -31.23 32.63
C CYS A 375 -9.58 -31.54 31.47
N ILE A 376 -10.72 -32.18 31.73
CA ILE A 376 -11.74 -32.47 30.70
C ILE A 376 -12.29 -31.17 30.12
N LEU A 377 -12.69 -30.23 30.98
CA LEU A 377 -13.22 -28.93 30.55
C LEU A 377 -12.18 -28.11 29.79
N GLY A 378 -10.92 -28.12 30.23
CA GLY A 378 -9.82 -27.43 29.56
C GLY A 378 -9.48 -28.04 28.20
N ILE A 379 -9.44 -29.38 28.08
CA ILE A 379 -9.28 -30.07 26.79
C ILE A 379 -10.44 -29.73 25.85
N ALA A 380 -11.68 -29.74 26.34
CA ALA A 380 -12.83 -29.35 25.54
C ALA A 380 -12.73 -27.89 25.05
N ALA A 381 -12.29 -26.96 25.91
CA ALA A 381 -12.04 -25.57 25.52
C ALA A 381 -10.93 -25.45 24.47
N ILE A 382 -9.85 -26.23 24.58
CA ILE A 382 -8.78 -26.29 23.58
C ILE A 382 -9.33 -26.81 22.25
N THR A 383 -10.12 -27.88 22.26
CA THR A 383 -10.74 -28.45 21.05
C THR A 383 -11.66 -27.45 20.36
N VAL A 384 -12.53 -26.76 21.10
CA VAL A 384 -13.39 -25.69 20.56
C VAL A 384 -12.55 -24.55 19.98
N SER A 385 -11.42 -24.23 20.62
CA SER A 385 -10.49 -23.21 20.13
C SER A 385 -9.81 -23.57 18.81
N GLN A 386 -9.82 -24.85 18.41
CA GLN A 386 -9.29 -25.29 17.11
C GLN A 386 -10.26 -25.06 15.95
N CYS A 387 -11.52 -24.75 16.23
CA CYS A 387 -12.53 -24.49 15.21
C CYS A 387 -12.32 -23.10 14.57
N ASP A 388 -12.29 -23.04 13.23
CA ASP A 388 -12.00 -21.80 12.51
C ASP A 388 -13.03 -20.68 12.78
N PHE A 389 -14.31 -21.03 13.00
CA PHE A 389 -15.35 -20.05 13.32
C PHE A 389 -15.10 -19.35 14.66
N PHE A 390 -14.44 -20.02 15.61
CA PHE A 390 -14.22 -19.49 16.96
C PHE A 390 -13.34 -18.24 16.94
N ALA A 391 -12.44 -18.12 15.97
CA ALA A 391 -11.55 -16.96 15.81
C ALA A 391 -12.25 -15.73 15.21
N THR A 392 -13.45 -15.87 14.64
CA THR A 392 -14.13 -14.77 13.96
C THR A 392 -14.66 -13.71 14.94
N PRO A 393 -14.74 -12.42 14.56
CA PRO A 393 -15.14 -11.35 15.47
C PRO A 393 -16.55 -11.50 16.07
N GLN A 394 -17.46 -12.16 15.35
CA GLN A 394 -18.84 -12.43 15.78
C GLN A 394 -18.90 -13.32 17.03
N TYR A 395 -17.91 -14.20 17.21
CA TYR A 395 -17.84 -15.14 18.33
C TYR A 395 -17.03 -14.59 19.50
N ARG A 396 -16.65 -13.30 19.51
CA ARG A 396 -15.88 -12.69 20.61
C ARG A 396 -16.54 -12.89 21.99
N GLY A 397 -17.85 -12.72 22.08
CA GLY A 397 -18.61 -12.96 23.31
C GLY A 397 -18.63 -14.45 23.71
N VAL A 398 -18.71 -15.36 22.74
CA VAL A 398 -18.65 -16.81 22.98
C VAL A 398 -17.27 -17.20 23.53
N ARG A 399 -16.18 -16.68 22.95
CA ARG A 399 -14.83 -16.91 23.47
C ARG A 399 -14.70 -16.48 24.92
N ALA A 400 -15.13 -15.26 25.23
CA ALA A 400 -15.13 -14.75 26.60
C ALA A 400 -15.94 -15.66 27.54
N GLY A 401 -17.14 -16.08 27.13
CA GLY A 401 -17.99 -16.99 27.91
C GLY A 401 -17.37 -18.36 28.17
N VAL A 402 -16.72 -18.97 27.17
CA VAL A 402 -16.04 -20.28 27.32
C VAL A 402 -14.93 -20.21 28.37
N PHE A 403 -14.05 -19.22 28.28
CA PHE A 403 -12.90 -19.11 29.20
C PHE A 403 -13.29 -18.59 30.58
N VAL A 404 -14.24 -17.65 30.67
CA VAL A 404 -14.81 -17.23 31.96
C VAL A 404 -15.53 -18.40 32.63
N GLY A 405 -16.31 -19.18 31.88
CA GLY A 405 -16.97 -20.37 32.38
C GLY A 405 -15.98 -21.43 32.89
N LEU A 406 -14.88 -21.64 32.16
CA LEU A 406 -13.80 -22.53 32.60
C LEU A 406 -13.19 -22.04 33.92
N GLY A 407 -12.91 -20.74 34.08
CA GLY A 407 -12.43 -20.19 35.35
C GLY A 407 -13.45 -20.28 36.49
N LEU A 408 -14.71 -19.94 36.22
CA LEU A 408 -15.83 -19.99 37.18
C LEU A 408 -16.22 -21.41 37.57
N SER A 409 -15.79 -22.44 36.84
CA SER A 409 -15.92 -23.84 37.28
C SER A 409 -15.29 -24.08 38.66
N GLY A 410 -14.34 -23.23 39.07
CA GLY A 410 -13.72 -23.21 40.41
C GLY A 410 -14.67 -22.86 41.55
N VAL A 411 -15.86 -22.31 41.27
CA VAL A 411 -16.87 -22.06 42.32
C VAL A 411 -17.32 -23.35 42.98
N VAL A 412 -17.45 -24.45 42.22
CA VAL A 412 -17.88 -25.75 42.77
C VAL A 412 -16.89 -26.32 43.80
N PRO A 413 -15.58 -26.49 43.49
CA PRO A 413 -14.60 -26.91 44.50
C PRO A 413 -14.47 -25.91 45.66
N THR A 414 -14.64 -24.61 45.40
CA THR A 414 -14.63 -23.59 46.47
C THR A 414 -15.78 -23.81 47.46
N LEU A 415 -17.01 -24.01 46.96
CA LEU A 415 -18.17 -24.28 47.80
C LEU A 415 -18.03 -25.60 48.57
N HIS A 416 -17.51 -26.65 47.93
CA HIS A 416 -17.24 -27.92 48.61
C HIS A 416 -16.25 -27.70 49.76
N PHE A 417 -15.13 -27.03 49.51
CA PHE A 417 -14.14 -26.71 50.55
C PHE A 417 -14.74 -25.91 51.71
N MET A 418 -15.61 -24.92 51.42
CA MET A 418 -16.30 -24.14 52.46
C MET A 418 -17.26 -24.97 53.32
N ILE A 419 -17.93 -25.95 52.71
CA ILE A 419 -18.86 -26.84 53.41
C ILE A 419 -18.09 -27.81 54.31
N THR A 420 -16.94 -28.33 53.86
CA THR A 420 -16.15 -29.32 54.61
C THR A 420 -15.33 -28.70 55.74
N GLU A 421 -14.65 -27.58 55.49
CA GLU A 421 -13.76 -26.95 56.48
C GLU A 421 -14.46 -25.90 57.36
N GLY A 422 -15.68 -25.50 56.99
CA GLY A 422 -16.43 -24.43 57.64
C GLY A 422 -16.02 -23.03 57.16
N PHE A 423 -17.00 -22.12 57.13
CA PHE A 423 -16.84 -20.75 56.62
C PHE A 423 -15.72 -19.95 57.31
N LEU A 424 -15.61 -20.09 58.64
CA LEU A 424 -14.63 -19.35 59.42
C LEU A 424 -13.20 -19.77 59.03
N ARG A 425 -12.91 -21.08 58.97
CA ARG A 425 -11.60 -21.62 58.63
C ARG A 425 -11.20 -21.30 57.19
N ALA A 426 -12.13 -21.43 56.25
CA ALA A 426 -11.91 -21.08 54.86
C ALA A 426 -11.58 -19.58 54.66
N THR A 427 -12.17 -18.70 55.48
CA THR A 427 -11.93 -17.25 55.42
C THR A 427 -10.64 -16.86 56.14
N THR A 428 -10.33 -17.47 57.28
CA THR A 428 -9.12 -17.17 58.07
C THR A 428 -7.83 -17.72 57.46
N MET A 429 -7.89 -18.79 56.66
CA MET A 429 -6.75 -19.29 55.88
C MET A 429 -6.29 -18.32 54.77
N GLY A 430 -6.91 -17.13 54.65
CA GLY A 430 -6.45 -16.01 53.81
C GLY A 430 -6.63 -16.22 52.30
N GLN A 431 -6.98 -17.43 51.88
CA GLN A 431 -7.15 -17.84 50.49
C GLN A 431 -8.35 -17.18 49.80
N MET A 432 -9.48 -17.02 50.50
CA MET A 432 -10.73 -16.55 49.91
C MET A 432 -10.66 -15.13 49.38
N GLY A 433 -9.96 -14.23 50.08
CA GLY A 433 -9.76 -12.86 49.62
C GLY A 433 -8.98 -12.80 48.30
N TRP A 434 -7.93 -13.61 48.16
CA TRP A 434 -7.11 -13.68 46.95
C TRP A 434 -7.86 -14.34 45.79
N LEU A 435 -8.64 -15.40 46.03
CA LEU A 435 -9.50 -16.01 45.02
C LEU A 435 -10.58 -15.05 44.53
N PHE A 436 -11.21 -14.31 45.44
CA PHE A 436 -12.20 -13.30 45.08
C PHE A 436 -11.59 -12.18 44.24
N LEU A 437 -10.43 -11.64 44.65
CA LEU A 437 -9.71 -10.63 43.88
C LEU A 437 -9.32 -11.15 42.49
N MET A 438 -8.82 -12.39 42.41
CA MET A 438 -8.52 -13.05 41.14
C MET A 438 -9.77 -13.14 40.23
N ALA A 439 -10.91 -13.55 40.79
CA ALA A 439 -12.18 -13.63 40.04
C ALA A 439 -12.62 -12.24 39.53
N VAL A 440 -12.53 -11.20 40.35
CA VAL A 440 -12.84 -9.82 39.94
C VAL A 440 -11.95 -9.37 38.79
N LEU A 441 -10.64 -9.62 38.85
CA LEU A 441 -9.69 -9.25 37.79
C LEU A 441 -10.02 -9.97 36.47
N TYR A 442 -10.27 -11.27 36.50
CA TYR A 442 -10.58 -12.05 35.30
C TYR A 442 -11.94 -11.67 34.70
N ILE A 443 -12.99 -11.53 35.50
CA ILE A 443 -14.32 -11.14 35.03
C ILE A 443 -14.26 -9.73 34.43
N THR A 444 -13.60 -8.78 35.11
CA THR A 444 -13.43 -7.42 34.59
C THR A 444 -12.69 -7.43 33.26
N GLY A 445 -11.58 -8.19 33.16
CA GLY A 445 -10.82 -8.32 31.93
C GLY A 445 -11.66 -8.90 30.79
N ALA A 446 -12.41 -9.97 31.04
CA ALA A 446 -13.29 -10.58 30.04
C ALA A 446 -14.42 -9.64 29.60
N CYS A 447 -15.00 -8.87 30.53
CA CYS A 447 -16.01 -7.86 30.23
C CYS A 447 -15.44 -6.74 29.35
N LEU A 448 -14.25 -6.21 29.67
CA LEU A 448 -13.57 -5.20 28.85
C LEU A 448 -13.31 -5.74 27.44
N TYR A 449 -12.76 -6.96 27.32
CA TYR A 449 -12.49 -7.64 26.06
C TYR A 449 -13.77 -7.82 25.22
N ALA A 450 -14.83 -8.38 25.81
CA ALA A 450 -16.08 -8.65 25.10
C ALA A 450 -16.80 -7.37 24.67
N ALA A 451 -16.82 -6.36 25.54
CA ALA A 451 -17.51 -5.09 25.29
C ALA A 451 -16.68 -4.08 24.47
N ARG A 452 -15.38 -4.33 24.27
CA ARG A 452 -14.42 -3.45 23.56
C ARG A 452 -14.32 -2.04 24.18
N ILE A 453 -14.21 -1.99 25.50
CA ILE A 453 -14.11 -0.75 26.27
C ILE A 453 -12.63 -0.48 26.58
N PRO A 454 -12.12 0.76 26.39
CA PRO A 454 -12.84 2.02 26.14
C PRO A 454 -12.95 2.44 24.67
N GLU A 455 -12.35 1.74 23.71
CA GLU A 455 -12.31 2.15 22.31
C GLU A 455 -13.69 2.24 21.66
N ARG A 456 -14.69 1.53 22.19
CA ARG A 456 -16.11 1.68 21.82
C ARG A 456 -16.64 3.10 22.06
N PHE A 457 -16.19 3.76 23.13
CA PHE A 457 -16.61 5.12 23.48
C PHE A 457 -15.77 6.17 22.77
N PHE A 458 -14.51 5.86 22.46
CA PHE A 458 -13.58 6.77 21.80
C PHE A 458 -12.88 6.14 20.57
N PRO A 459 -13.62 5.83 19.48
CA PRO A 459 -13.03 5.25 18.28
C PRO A 459 -11.90 6.14 17.72
N GLY A 460 -10.77 5.52 17.36
CA GLY A 460 -9.60 6.25 16.85
C GLY A 460 -8.74 6.97 17.90
N LYS A 461 -9.13 7.00 19.18
CA LYS A 461 -8.34 7.63 20.26
C LYS A 461 -7.51 6.61 21.05
N CYS A 462 -7.95 5.36 21.07
CA CYS A 462 -7.29 4.25 21.75
C CYS A 462 -6.57 3.31 20.76
N ASP A 463 -6.17 3.81 19.58
CA ASP A 463 -5.59 2.98 18.51
C ASP A 463 -4.28 2.28 18.93
N ILE A 464 -3.46 2.95 19.75
CA ILE A 464 -2.14 2.45 20.16
C ILE A 464 -2.11 2.06 21.64
N TRP A 465 -2.83 2.82 22.47
CA TRP A 465 -2.75 2.70 23.93
C TRP A 465 -4.15 2.62 24.54
N PHE A 466 -4.26 1.76 25.55
CA PHE A 466 -5.40 1.58 26.44
C PHE A 466 -6.69 1.07 25.77
N HIS A 467 -6.61 0.41 24.60
CA HIS A 467 -7.74 -0.37 24.09
C HIS A 467 -7.99 -1.63 24.91
N SER A 468 -9.21 -2.16 24.84
CA SER A 468 -9.70 -3.29 25.64
C SER A 468 -8.76 -4.49 25.67
N HIS A 469 -8.22 -4.89 24.52
CA HIS A 469 -7.35 -6.06 24.41
C HIS A 469 -6.03 -5.85 25.18
N GLN A 470 -5.47 -4.64 25.16
CA GLN A 470 -4.28 -4.32 25.94
C GLN A 470 -4.57 -4.34 27.44
N LEU A 471 -5.72 -3.80 27.86
CA LEU A 471 -6.14 -3.83 29.28
C LEU A 471 -6.39 -5.25 29.75
N PHE A 472 -7.01 -6.09 28.90
CA PHE A 472 -7.20 -7.51 29.16
C PHE A 472 -5.86 -8.22 29.41
N HIS A 473 -4.84 -7.98 28.57
CA HIS A 473 -3.50 -8.55 28.77
C HIS A 473 -2.88 -8.17 30.12
N ILE A 474 -3.01 -6.90 30.52
CA ILE A 474 -2.52 -6.43 31.82
C ILE A 474 -3.24 -7.16 32.96
N LEU A 475 -4.56 -7.33 32.86
CA LEU A 475 -5.36 -8.02 33.87
C LEU A 475 -5.07 -9.51 33.95
N VAL A 476 -4.70 -10.17 32.84
CA VAL A 476 -4.24 -11.57 32.85
C VAL A 476 -2.94 -11.71 33.64
N VAL A 477 -1.95 -10.83 33.40
CA VAL A 477 -0.68 -10.83 34.14
C VAL A 477 -0.89 -10.55 35.62
N ALA A 478 -1.70 -9.53 35.95
CA ALA A 478 -2.04 -9.21 37.33
C ALA A 478 -2.80 -10.34 38.03
N GLY A 479 -3.80 -10.93 37.36
CA GLY A 479 -4.59 -12.05 37.87
C GLY A 479 -3.74 -13.30 38.13
N ALA A 480 -2.83 -13.64 37.22
CA ALA A 480 -1.89 -14.74 37.42
C ALA A 480 -0.95 -14.48 38.61
N PHE A 481 -0.50 -13.23 38.83
CA PHE A 481 0.36 -12.91 39.96
C PHE A 481 -0.39 -12.93 41.29
N VAL A 482 -1.61 -12.40 41.32
CA VAL A 482 -2.52 -12.49 42.48
C VAL A 482 -2.81 -13.95 42.83
N HIS A 483 -3.05 -14.80 41.83
CA HIS A 483 -3.23 -16.22 42.02
C HIS A 483 -1.96 -16.87 42.63
N PHE A 484 -0.79 -16.60 42.05
CA PHE A 484 0.49 -17.08 42.56
C PHE A 484 0.71 -16.69 44.03
N HIS A 485 0.43 -15.44 44.38
CA HIS A 485 0.52 -14.95 45.75
C HIS A 485 -0.43 -15.72 46.68
N GLY A 486 -1.68 -15.92 46.27
CA GLY A 486 -2.66 -16.71 47.03
C GLY A 486 -2.19 -18.15 47.30
N VAL A 487 -1.66 -18.84 46.28
CA VAL A 487 -1.16 -20.23 46.44
C VAL A 487 0.18 -20.31 47.19
N SER A 488 1.02 -19.28 47.11
CA SER A 488 2.24 -19.21 47.93
C SER A 488 1.90 -19.04 49.41
N ASN A 489 0.85 -18.28 49.75
CA ASN A 489 0.41 -18.14 51.14
C ASN A 489 -0.19 -19.44 51.68
N LEU A 490 -0.92 -20.20 50.84
CA LEU A 490 -1.41 -21.54 51.20
C LEU A 490 -0.25 -22.51 51.49
N GLN A 491 0.81 -22.44 50.68
CA GLN A 491 2.02 -23.22 50.88
C GLN A 491 2.70 -22.88 52.21
N GLU A 492 2.85 -21.59 52.52
CA GLU A 492 3.44 -21.14 53.78
C GLU A 492 2.57 -21.52 54.99
N PHE A 493 1.25 -21.37 54.88
CA PHE A 493 0.32 -21.85 55.90
C PHE A 493 0.49 -23.36 56.12
N ARG A 494 0.56 -24.16 55.04
CA ARG A 494 0.79 -25.60 55.14
C ARG A 494 2.14 -25.93 55.78
N TYR A 495 3.19 -25.17 55.47
CA TYR A 495 4.49 -25.31 56.12
C TYR A 495 4.40 -25.09 57.63
N THR A 496 3.68 -24.05 58.09
CA THR A 496 3.47 -23.79 59.52
C THR A 496 2.59 -24.83 60.21
N ALA A 497 1.56 -25.35 59.51
CA ALA A 497 0.65 -26.35 60.05
C ALA A 497 1.21 -27.78 60.04
N GLY A 498 2.26 -28.04 59.24
CA GLY A 498 2.84 -29.36 59.04
C GLY A 498 2.05 -30.25 58.06
N GLY A 499 2.63 -31.41 57.77
CA GLY A 499 2.08 -32.40 56.82
C GLY A 499 1.05 -33.37 57.41
N GLY A 500 0.87 -33.36 58.73
CA GLY A 500 -0.11 -34.21 59.40
C GLY A 500 -1.53 -33.71 59.15
N CYS A 501 -2.42 -34.63 58.78
CA CYS A 501 -3.85 -34.41 58.83
C CYS A 501 -4.36 -35.09 60.09
N ALA A 502 -4.79 -34.31 61.09
CA ALA A 502 -5.41 -34.90 62.27
C ALA A 502 -6.73 -35.56 61.84
N GLU A 503 -6.95 -36.82 62.23
CA GLU A 503 -8.26 -37.45 62.11
C GLU A 503 -9.22 -36.74 63.08
N GLU A 504 -10.13 -35.93 62.56
CA GLU A 504 -11.33 -35.55 63.31
C GLU A 504 -12.22 -36.79 63.39
N GLY A 505 -12.02 -37.59 64.43
CA GLY A 505 -12.74 -38.84 64.65
C GLY A 505 -12.42 -39.53 65.97
N ALA A 506 -12.20 -38.79 67.05
CA ALA A 506 -12.13 -39.35 68.40
C ALA A 506 -12.48 -38.32 69.49
N VAL A 507 -13.72 -37.82 69.49
CA VAL A 507 -14.53 -37.58 70.71
C VAL A 507 -15.99 -37.78 70.37
#